data_AF-A0A166V0M7-F1
#
_entry.id   AF-A0A166V0M7-F1
#
_cell.length_a   1.000
_cell.length_b   1.000
_cell.length_c   1.000
_cell.angle_alpha   90.00
_cell.angle_beta   90.00
_cell.angle_gamma   90.00
#
_symmetry.space_group_name_H-M   'P 1'
#
loop_
_entity.id
_entity.type
_entity.pdbx_description
1 polymer ?
#
loop_
_entity_poly.entity_id
_entity_poly.type
_entity_poly.pdbx_seq_one_letter_code
_entity_poly.pdbx_strand_id
1 'polypeptide(L)'
;MKRIIQMMMYVVAISQMHTVEANDDIKQIKQVIQWYFDGTAQGNPELVEKAFLPTLELQFVSSEGKFKRWLDPNSTPNCDTR
;
A
#
# COMPACT_ATOMS: atom_id res chain seq x y z
N MET A 1 -19.01 -5.35 -43.68
CA MET A 1 -18.09 -4.29 -43.23
C MET A 1 -18.51 -3.64 -41.90
N LYS A 2 -19.77 -3.20 -41.73
CA LYS A 2 -20.26 -2.54 -40.50
C LYS A 2 -20.04 -3.35 -39.19
N ARG A 3 -20.23 -4.69 -39.24
CA ARG A 3 -20.02 -5.61 -38.11
C ARG A 3 -18.54 -5.79 -37.71
N ILE A 4 -17.62 -5.75 -38.67
CA ILE A 4 -16.18 -5.90 -38.43
C ILE A 4 -15.63 -4.65 -37.74
N ILE A 5 -16.08 -3.47 -38.18
CA ILE A 5 -15.74 -2.18 -37.56
C ILE A 5 -16.24 -2.12 -36.10
N GLN A 6 -17.47 -2.61 -35.84
CA GLN A 6 -18.00 -2.69 -34.47
C GLN A 6 -17.19 -3.63 -33.58
N MET A 7 -16.73 -4.78 -34.09
CA MET A 7 -15.88 -5.68 -33.30
C MET A 7 -14.51 -5.07 -33.01
N MET A 8 -13.89 -4.36 -33.96
CA MET A 8 -12.62 -3.66 -33.71
C MET A 8 -12.75 -2.56 -32.64
N MET A 9 -13.85 -1.80 -32.63
CA MET A 9 -14.07 -0.80 -31.56
C MET A 9 -14.20 -1.44 -30.17
N TYR A 10 -14.83 -2.62 -30.08
CA TYR A 10 -14.96 -3.34 -28.81
C TYR A 10 -13.61 -3.79 -28.25
N VAL A 11 -12.73 -4.29 -29.12
CA VAL A 11 -11.37 -4.74 -28.73
C VAL A 11 -10.51 -3.56 -28.27
N VAL A 12 -10.63 -2.40 -28.92
CA VAL A 12 -9.91 -1.17 -28.52
C VAL A 12 -10.42 -0.61 -27.19
N ALA A 13 -11.71 -0.73 -26.89
CA ALA A 13 -12.25 -0.28 -25.61
C ALA A 13 -11.76 -1.14 -24.43
N ILE A 14 -11.66 -2.46 -24.61
CA ILE A 14 -11.18 -3.37 -23.56
C ILE A 14 -9.68 -3.16 -23.27
N SER A 15 -8.86 -2.87 -24.29
CA SER A 15 -7.43 -2.63 -24.09
C SER A 15 -7.10 -1.32 -23.38
N GLN A 16 -8.00 -0.33 -23.40
CA GLN A 16 -7.82 0.95 -22.70
C GLN A 16 -8.11 0.86 -21.18
N MET A 17 -8.86 -0.13 -20.71
CA MET A 17 -9.17 -0.26 -19.29
C MET A 17 -7.96 -0.70 -18.46
N HIS A 18 -7.13 -1.60 -18.99
CA HIS A 18 -5.97 -2.13 -18.26
C HIS A 18 -4.86 -1.10 -18.00
N THR A 19 -4.78 -0.03 -18.80
CA THR A 19 -3.74 1.00 -18.64
C THR A 19 -4.12 2.07 -17.62
N VAL A 20 -5.42 2.27 -17.36
CA VAL A 20 -5.91 3.24 -16.36
C VAL A 20 -5.68 2.71 -14.95
N GLU A 21 -5.97 1.43 -14.69
CA GLU A 21 -5.80 0.80 -13.37
C GLU A 21 -4.34 0.83 -12.90
N ALA A 22 -3.39 0.49 -13.78
CA ALA A 22 -1.96 0.51 -13.44
C ALA A 22 -1.45 1.91 -13.04
N ASN A 23 -2.05 2.98 -13.57
CA ASN A 23 -1.62 4.35 -13.27
C ASN A 23 -2.11 4.81 -11.89
N ASP A 24 -3.33 4.41 -11.51
CA ASP A 24 -3.88 4.68 -10.19
C ASP A 24 -3.16 3.90 -9.09
N ASP A 25 -2.75 2.66 -9.34
CA ASP A 25 -1.94 1.88 -8.40
C ASP A 25 -0.57 2.52 -8.14
N ILE A 26 0.13 2.96 -9.20
CA ILE A 26 1.41 3.67 -9.07
C ILE A 26 1.24 4.96 -8.26
N LYS A 27 0.15 5.70 -8.47
CA LYS A 27 -0.14 6.92 -7.73
C LYS A 27 -0.37 6.64 -6.25
N GLN A 28 -1.12 5.58 -5.92
CA GLN A 28 -1.37 5.18 -4.53
C GLN A 28 -0.09 4.73 -3.83
N ILE A 29 0.76 3.93 -4.49
CA ILE A 29 2.06 3.50 -3.95
C ILE A 29 2.95 4.71 -3.66
N LYS A 30 3.04 5.67 -4.59
CA LYS A 30 3.80 6.92 -4.37
C LYS A 30 3.29 7.68 -3.16
N GLN A 31 1.98 7.76 -2.98
CA GLN A 31 1.37 8.45 -1.84
C GLN A 31 1.74 7.78 -0.50
N VAL A 32 1.71 6.45 -0.43
CA VAL A 32 2.11 5.68 0.76
C VAL A 32 3.57 5.95 1.12
N ILE A 33 4.46 5.89 0.13
CA ILE A 33 5.89 6.16 0.33
C ILE A 33 6.13 7.61 0.81
N GLN A 34 5.40 8.57 0.22
CA GLN A 34 5.48 9.98 0.58
C GLN A 34 5.07 10.19 2.06
N TRP A 35 3.97 9.59 2.50
CA TRP A 35 3.53 9.66 3.90
C TRP A 35 4.58 9.15 4.89
N TYR A 36 5.24 8.03 4.57
CA TYR A 36 6.31 7.48 5.39
C TYR A 36 7.52 8.43 5.48
N PHE A 37 8.01 8.94 4.34
CA PHE A 37 9.18 9.83 4.34
C PHE A 37 8.90 11.18 5.00
N ASP A 38 7.77 11.81 4.68
CA ASP A 38 7.41 13.11 5.25
C ASP A 38 7.15 12.98 6.76
N GLY A 39 6.46 11.91 7.18
CA GLY A 39 6.22 11.61 8.59
C GLY A 39 7.51 11.40 9.39
N THR A 40 8.44 10.61 8.86
CA THR A 40 9.73 10.33 9.54
C THR A 40 10.67 11.53 9.54
N ALA A 41 10.75 12.29 8.44
CA ALA A 41 11.62 13.46 8.35
C ALA A 41 11.15 14.63 9.24
N GLN A 42 9.84 14.79 9.42
CA GLN A 42 9.24 15.89 10.18
C GLN A 42 8.88 15.52 11.63
N GLY A 43 9.03 14.25 12.01
CA GLY A 43 8.60 13.77 13.32
C GLY A 43 7.08 13.79 13.50
N ASN A 44 6.32 13.57 12.42
CA ASN A 44 4.85 13.54 12.43
C ASN A 44 4.34 12.08 12.39
N PRO A 45 3.99 11.48 13.55
CA PRO A 45 3.56 10.09 13.61
C PRO A 45 2.25 9.82 12.88
N GLU A 46 1.33 10.78 12.79
CA GLU A 46 0.05 10.59 12.09
C GLU A 46 0.22 10.32 10.58
N LEU A 47 1.27 10.89 9.96
CA LEU A 47 1.60 10.60 8.57
C LEU A 47 2.19 9.20 8.43
N VAL A 48 3.00 8.76 9.38
CA VAL A 48 3.56 7.40 9.40
C VAL A 48 2.44 6.37 9.54
N GLU A 49 1.45 6.62 10.40
CA GLU A 49 0.27 5.75 10.56
C GLU A 49 -0.54 5.59 9.27
N LYS A 50 -0.70 6.67 8.47
CA LYS A 50 -1.39 6.60 7.18
C LYS A 50 -0.66 5.72 6.14
N ALA A 51 0.65 5.57 6.27
CA ALA A 51 1.44 4.75 5.37
C ALA A 51 1.27 3.24 5.60
N PHE A 52 0.63 2.84 6.70
CA PHE A 52 0.58 1.45 7.12
C PHE A 52 -0.84 1.01 7.48
N LEU A 53 -1.08 -0.29 7.37
CA LEU A 53 -2.31 -0.89 7.86
C LEU A 53 -2.31 -0.88 9.40
N PRO A 54 -3.47 -0.78 10.06
CA PRO A 54 -3.56 -0.90 11.53
C PRO A 54 -2.97 -2.20 12.08
N THR A 55 -2.90 -3.25 11.26
CA THR A 55 -2.33 -4.55 11.60
C THR A 55 -0.82 -4.66 11.33
N LEU A 56 -0.15 -3.56 10.98
CA LEU A 56 1.28 -3.59 10.67
C LEU A 56 2.09 -3.90 11.94
N GLU A 57 2.82 -4.99 11.91
CA GLU A 57 3.84 -5.30 12.93
C GLU A 57 5.20 -4.75 12.50
N LEU A 58 5.73 -3.75 13.22
CA LEU A 58 7.10 -3.31 13.00
C LEU A 58 8.07 -4.30 13.65
N GLN A 59 8.98 -4.84 12.85
CA GLN A 59 10.03 -5.74 13.30
C GLN A 59 11.37 -5.06 13.05
N PHE A 60 12.19 -4.92 14.09
CA PHE A 60 13.46 -4.21 14.01
C PHE A 60 14.53 -4.86 14.90
N VAL A 61 15.79 -4.62 14.54
CA VAL A 61 16.93 -5.01 15.38
C VAL A 61 17.27 -3.83 16.27
N SER A 62 17.20 -4.03 17.59
CA SER A 62 17.58 -3.02 18.56
C SER A 62 19.09 -2.76 18.57
N SER A 63 19.51 -1.66 19.20
CA SER A 63 20.93 -1.33 19.41
C SER A 63 21.71 -2.43 20.14
N GLU A 64 21.02 -3.28 20.91
CA GLU A 64 21.59 -4.45 21.58
C GLU A 64 21.74 -5.67 20.65
N GLY A 65 21.44 -5.54 19.36
CA GLY A 65 21.46 -6.64 18.38
C GLY A 65 20.29 -7.63 18.54
N LYS A 66 19.33 -7.35 19.43
CA LYS A 66 18.17 -8.21 19.65
C LYS A 66 17.06 -7.88 18.68
N PHE A 67 16.45 -8.91 18.10
CA PHE A 67 15.23 -8.79 17.33
C PHE A 67 14.07 -8.38 18.24
N LYS A 68 13.35 -7.31 17.85
CA LYS A 68 12.18 -6.79 18.55
C LYS A 68 11.02 -6.67 17.59
N ARG A 69 9.83 -6.99 18.09
CA ARG A 69 8.55 -6.71 17.46
C ARG A 69 7.89 -5.59 18.25
N TRP A 70 7.55 -4.50 17.59
CA TRP A 70 6.68 -3.49 18.14
C TRP A 70 5.26 -4.03 18.10
N LEU A 71 4.70 -4.27 19.28
CA LEU A 71 3.28 -4.54 19.46
C LEU A 71 2.65 -3.19 19.78
N ASP A 72 1.69 -2.75 18.97
CA ASP A 72 0.91 -1.57 19.32
C ASP A 72 0.25 -1.82 20.69
N PRO A 73 0.45 -0.97 21.71
CA PRO A 73 -0.16 -1.15 23.02
C PRO A 73 -1.70 -1.17 23.00
N ASN A 74 -2.33 -0.71 21.92
CA ASN A 74 -3.78 -0.80 21.68
C ASN A 74 -4.20 -1.99 20.82
N SER A 75 -3.25 -2.71 20.21
CA SER A 75 -3.56 -3.96 19.53
C SER A 75 -3.83 -5.03 20.59
N THR A 76 -5.06 -5.53 20.65
CA THR A 76 -5.35 -6.73 21.43
C THR A 76 -4.39 -7.82 20.96
N PRO A 77 -3.59 -8.44 21.85
CA PRO A 77 -2.74 -9.53 21.45
C PRO A 77 -3.69 -10.64 20.97
N ASN A 78 -3.70 -10.88 19.66
CA ASN A 78 -4.37 -12.06 19.11
C ASN A 78 -3.50 -13.27 19.50
N CYS A 79 -3.66 -13.71 20.74
CA CYS A 79 -3.17 -14.98 21.24
C CYS A 79 -4.06 -16.09 20.68
N ASP A 80 -4.03 -16.31 19.37
CA ASP A 80 -4.50 -17.55 18.78
C ASP A 80 -3.71 -17.85 17.51
N THR A 81 -2.67 -18.66 17.68
CA THR A 81 -2.20 -19.55 16.63
C THR A 81 -1.73 -20.82 17.32
N ARG A 82 -2.64 -21.79 17.33
CA ARG A 82 -2.40 -23.17 17.72
C ARG A 82 -2.09 -23.99 16.47
#